data_AF-A0AA50U5U1-F1
#
_entry.id   AF-A0AA50U5U1-F1
#
_cell.length_a   1.000
_cell.length_b   1.000
_cell.length_c   1.000
_cell.angle_alpha   90.00
_cell.angle_beta   90.00
_cell.angle_gamma   90.00
#
_symmetry.space_group_name_H-M   'P 1'
#
loop_
_entity.id
_entity.type
_entity.pdbx_description
1 polymer ?
#
loop_
_entity_poly.entity_id
_entity_poly.type
_entity_poly.pdbx_seq_one_letter_code
_entity_poly.pdbx_strand_id
1 'polypeptide(L)'
;EIMSAKFLESMAAPGEPVGLLAAQSIGEPSTQMTLNTFHFAGRGDMNVTLGIPRLREILMTASAKLKTPNMDIPFYQNLPDLNKKAEKLRRKMNRVTVSDVLEKIDVSCEIVIHPHRELKTTMRFSFLPHSQYKTQYIVKPAQIIKHMQKKFFNEMFSTIRKQAKTT
;
A
#
# COMPACT_ATOMS: atom_id res chain seq x y z
N GLU A 1 -24.77 -14.25 -46.21
CA GLU A 1 -23.83 -14.13 -47.35
C GLU A 1 -23.07 -12.81 -47.36
N ILE A 2 -23.73 -11.64 -47.36
CA ILE A 2 -23.06 -10.33 -47.36
C ILE A 2 -22.10 -10.10 -46.17
N MET A 3 -22.49 -10.50 -44.95
CA MET A 3 -21.62 -10.37 -43.77
C MET A 3 -20.36 -11.23 -43.86
N SER A 4 -20.47 -12.41 -44.49
CA SER A 4 -19.34 -13.31 -44.71
C SER A 4 -18.38 -12.74 -45.76
N ALA A 5 -18.90 -12.15 -46.84
CA ALA A 5 -18.09 -11.45 -47.83
C ALA A 5 -17.35 -10.24 -47.22
N LYS A 6 -18.07 -9.40 -46.45
CA LYS A 6 -17.46 -8.24 -45.77
C LYS A 6 -16.36 -8.64 -44.78
N PHE A 7 -16.52 -9.77 -44.08
CA PHE A 7 -15.47 -10.30 -43.19
C PHE A 7 -14.20 -10.66 -43.97
N LEU A 8 -14.34 -11.34 -45.11
CA LEU A 8 -13.20 -11.72 -45.97
C LEU A 8 -12.46 -10.48 -46.51
N GLU A 9 -13.20 -9.44 -46.88
CA GLU A 9 -12.65 -8.16 -47.36
C GLU A 9 -11.98 -7.34 -46.26
N SER A 10 -12.33 -7.56 -44.99
CA SER A 10 -11.80 -6.79 -43.84
C SER A 10 -10.58 -7.44 -43.18
N MET A 11 -10.05 -8.52 -43.76
CA MET A 11 -8.84 -9.16 -43.24
C MET A 11 -7.60 -8.31 -43.53
N ALA A 12 -6.66 -8.27 -42.59
CA ALA A 12 -5.39 -7.59 -42.78
C ALA A 12 -4.61 -8.21 -43.95
N ALA A 13 -3.98 -7.36 -44.77
CA ALA A 13 -3.24 -7.83 -45.93
C ALA A 13 -1.93 -8.52 -45.51
N PRO A 14 -1.53 -9.62 -46.18
CA PRO A 14 -0.22 -10.22 -45.96
C PRO A 14 0.91 -9.22 -46.24
N GLY A 15 1.87 -9.11 -45.32
CA GLY A 15 3.02 -8.20 -45.44
C GLY A 15 2.80 -6.80 -44.83
N GLU A 16 1.63 -6.52 -44.25
CA GLU A 16 1.38 -5.25 -43.56
C GLU A 16 2.28 -5.10 -42.30
N PRO A 17 2.92 -3.94 -42.08
CA PRO A 17 3.87 -3.75 -40.98
C PRO A 17 3.15 -3.51 -39.64
N VAL A 18 2.43 -4.52 -39.16
CA VAL A 18 1.59 -4.46 -37.95
C VAL A 18 2.36 -4.07 -36.68
N GLY A 19 3.66 -4.40 -36.60
CA GLY A 19 4.49 -4.01 -35.46
C GLY A 19 4.73 -2.50 -35.39
N LEU A 20 4.95 -1.84 -36.53
CA LEU A 20 5.13 -0.39 -36.59
C LEU A 20 3.82 0.33 -36.32
N LEU A 21 2.72 -0.15 -36.92
CA LEU A 21 1.37 0.36 -36.69
C LEU A 21 0.98 0.25 -35.21
N ALA A 22 1.24 -0.88 -34.56
CA ALA A 22 0.99 -1.07 -33.14
C ALA A 22 1.82 -0.12 -32.27
N ALA A 23 3.11 0.05 -32.58
CA ALA A 23 3.98 0.98 -31.85
C ALA A 23 3.50 2.43 -31.95
N GLN A 24 3.11 2.89 -33.14
CA GLN A 24 2.56 4.24 -33.35
C GLN A 24 1.20 4.40 -32.65
N SER A 25 0.32 3.40 -32.77
CA SER A 25 -1.01 3.41 -32.15
C SER A 25 -0.97 3.50 -30.62
N ILE A 26 0.12 3.08 -29.98
CA ILE A 26 0.35 3.29 -28.54
C ILE A 26 1.09 4.61 -28.29
N GLY A 27 2.16 4.88 -29.04
CA GLY A 27 3.07 5.99 -28.81
C GLY A 27 2.44 7.36 -29.03
N GLU A 28 1.69 7.55 -30.12
CA GLU A 28 1.05 8.82 -30.47
C GLU A 28 0.02 9.27 -29.41
N PRO A 29 -0.99 8.46 -29.04
CA PRO A 29 -1.96 8.88 -28.01
C PRO A 29 -1.32 8.98 -26.62
N SER A 30 -0.24 8.26 -26.33
CA SER A 30 0.47 8.37 -25.06
C SER A 30 0.96 9.79 -24.79
N THR A 31 1.38 10.53 -25.84
CA THR A 31 1.79 11.94 -25.70
C THR A 31 0.65 12.82 -25.19
N GLN A 32 -0.59 12.57 -25.63
CA GLN A 32 -1.80 13.27 -25.20
C GLN A 32 -2.20 12.93 -23.76
N MET A 33 -1.89 11.72 -23.29
CA MET A 33 -2.16 11.30 -21.90
C MET A 33 -1.35 12.11 -20.87
N THR A 34 -0.26 12.76 -21.28
CA THR A 34 0.58 13.57 -20.39
C THR A 34 -0.20 14.70 -19.73
N LEU A 35 -1.03 15.43 -20.50
CA LEU A 35 -1.80 16.59 -19.98
C LEU A 35 -3.07 16.15 -19.26
N ASN A 36 -3.74 15.09 -19.72
CA ASN A 36 -4.98 14.58 -19.10
C ASN A 36 -4.73 13.96 -17.72
N THR A 37 -3.54 13.41 -17.47
CA THR A 37 -3.22 12.78 -16.17
C THR A 37 -3.07 13.82 -15.06
N PHE A 38 -2.59 15.04 -15.32
CA PHE A 38 -2.45 16.06 -14.26
C PHE A 38 -3.79 16.59 -13.74
N HIS A 39 -4.81 16.72 -14.61
CA HIS A 39 -6.14 17.17 -14.20
C HIS A 39 -6.94 16.09 -13.45
N PHE A 40 -6.75 14.82 -13.79
CA PHE A 40 -7.35 13.70 -13.04
C PHE A 40 -6.57 13.33 -11.77
N ALA A 41 -5.23 13.41 -11.76
CA ALA A 41 -4.42 13.20 -10.56
C ALA A 41 -4.68 14.26 -9.47
N GLY A 42 -5.19 15.44 -9.84
CA GLY A 42 -5.64 16.48 -8.92
C GLY A 42 -7.03 16.24 -8.30
N ARG A 43 -7.85 15.35 -8.86
CA ARG A 43 -9.04 14.81 -8.17
C ARG A 43 -8.61 13.53 -7.48
N GLY A 44 -8.38 13.59 -6.17
CA GLY A 44 -7.74 12.55 -5.35
C GLY A 44 -8.48 11.22 -5.20
N ASP A 45 -9.19 10.74 -6.23
CA ASP A 45 -10.03 9.54 -6.15
C ASP A 45 -9.25 8.24 -6.35
N MET A 46 -8.02 8.27 -6.91
CA MET A 46 -7.22 7.05 -7.08
C MET A 46 -5.71 7.31 -6.93
N ASN A 47 -5.12 6.91 -5.80
CA ASN A 47 -3.68 6.88 -5.54
C ASN A 47 -2.97 5.75 -6.31
N VAL A 48 -3.19 5.64 -7.63
CA VAL A 48 -2.57 4.65 -8.51
C VAL A 48 -1.69 5.35 -9.55
N THR A 49 -0.59 4.71 -9.97
CA THR A 49 0.23 5.23 -11.08
C THR A 49 -0.60 5.22 -12.37
N LEU A 50 -0.81 6.39 -12.97
CA LEU A 50 -1.58 6.58 -14.21
C LEU A 50 -0.72 7.11 -15.36
N GLY A 51 -1.25 7.03 -16.59
CA GLY A 51 -0.67 7.66 -17.78
C GLY A 51 0.69 7.09 -18.21
N ILE A 52 1.54 7.97 -18.76
CA ILE A 52 2.90 7.63 -19.24
C ILE A 52 3.75 6.92 -18.17
N PRO A 53 3.78 7.37 -16.89
CA PRO A 53 4.52 6.66 -15.84
C PRO A 53 4.15 5.17 -15.73
N ARG A 54 2.86 4.83 -15.86
CA ARG A 54 2.41 3.43 -15.81
C ARG A 54 2.80 2.65 -17.05
N LEU A 55 2.66 3.26 -18.24
CA LEU A 55 3.10 2.66 -19.51
C LEU A 55 4.60 2.36 -19.50
N ARG A 56 5.43 3.25 -18.95
CA ARG A 56 6.87 3.04 -18.81
C ARG A 56 7.20 1.86 -17.90
N GLU A 57 6.51 1.73 -16.76
CA GLU A 57 6.68 0.59 -15.85
C GLU A 57 6.38 -0.74 -16.52
N ILE A 58 5.33 -0.80 -17.35
CA ILE A 58 4.87 -2.02 -18.02
C ILE A 58 5.75 -2.36 -19.24
N LEU A 59 5.95 -1.41 -20.15
CA LEU A 59 6.53 -1.67 -21.47
C LEU A 59 8.04 -1.44 -21.54
N MET A 60 8.55 -0.38 -20.91
CA MET A 60 9.95 0.04 -21.12
C MET A 60 10.91 -0.60 -20.12
N THR A 61 10.48 -0.67 -18.86
CA THR A 61 11.33 -1.16 -17.76
C THR A 61 10.97 -2.55 -17.28
N ALA A 62 9.76 -3.05 -17.61
CA ALA A 62 9.23 -4.33 -17.13
C ALA A 62 9.51 -4.53 -15.63
N SER A 63 9.21 -3.50 -14.84
CA SER A 63 9.70 -3.41 -13.45
C SER A 63 9.13 -4.53 -12.59
N ALA A 64 10.01 -5.34 -11.97
CA ALA A 64 9.61 -6.33 -10.97
C ALA A 64 9.02 -5.70 -9.69
N LYS A 65 9.34 -4.42 -9.43
CA LYS A 65 8.83 -3.66 -8.27
C LYS A 65 8.04 -2.44 -8.76
N LEU A 66 6.73 -2.59 -8.80
CA LEU A 66 5.81 -1.51 -9.14
C LEU A 66 5.73 -0.47 -8.02
N LYS A 67 5.51 0.80 -8.36
CA LYS A 67 5.37 1.88 -7.36
C LYS A 67 4.09 1.77 -6.54
N THR A 68 2.96 1.48 -7.19
CA THR A 68 1.65 1.31 -6.55
C THR A 68 1.06 -0.06 -6.92
N PRO A 69 1.55 -1.18 -6.35
CA PRO A 69 0.98 -2.49 -6.62
C PRO A 69 -0.43 -2.59 -6.03
N ASN A 70 -1.38 -3.10 -6.82
CA ASN A 70 -2.75 -3.38 -6.39
C ASN A 70 -3.13 -4.83 -6.70
N MET A 71 -4.20 -5.31 -6.07
CA MET A 71 -4.73 -6.65 -6.25
C MET A 71 -6.24 -6.64 -6.06
N ASP A 72 -6.97 -7.15 -7.05
CA ASP A 72 -8.41 -7.34 -6.98
C ASP A 72 -8.72 -8.75 -6.47
N ILE A 73 -9.61 -8.84 -5.48
CA ILE A 73 -9.98 -10.11 -4.83
C ILE A 73 -11.46 -10.40 -5.15
N PRO A 74 -11.75 -11.26 -6.13
CA PRO A 74 -13.13 -11.59 -6.48
C PRO A 74 -13.76 -12.48 -5.41
N PHE A 75 -15.06 -12.30 -5.18
CA PHE A 75 -15.86 -13.17 -4.31
C PHE A 75 -16.73 -14.12 -5.13
N TYR A 76 -17.05 -15.29 -4.57
CA TYR A 76 -17.99 -16.22 -5.20
C TYR A 76 -19.40 -15.62 -5.32
N GLN A 77 -20.06 -15.85 -6.46
CA GLN A 77 -21.34 -15.23 -6.83
C GLN A 77 -22.51 -15.57 -5.89
N ASN A 78 -22.49 -16.75 -5.25
CA ASN A 78 -23.59 -17.25 -4.40
C ASN A 78 -23.28 -17.16 -2.89
N LEU A 79 -22.49 -16.18 -2.46
CA LEU A 79 -22.16 -15.99 -1.05
C LEU A 79 -23.27 -15.23 -0.31
N PRO A 80 -23.95 -15.84 0.69
CA PRO A 80 -24.84 -15.07 1.57
C PRO A 80 -24.01 -14.09 2.40
N ASP A 81 -24.58 -12.91 2.65
CA ASP A 81 -23.98 -11.81 3.42
C ASP A 81 -22.60 -11.35 2.88
N LEU A 82 -22.47 -11.17 1.56
CA LEU A 82 -21.23 -10.74 0.90
C LEU A 82 -20.58 -9.52 1.58
N ASN A 83 -21.34 -8.44 1.81
CA ASN A 83 -20.81 -7.21 2.38
C ASN A 83 -20.19 -7.42 3.77
N LYS A 84 -20.83 -8.21 4.64
CA LYS A 84 -20.29 -8.50 5.98
C LYS A 84 -19.01 -9.32 5.91
N LYS A 85 -18.95 -10.31 5.01
CA LYS A 85 -17.77 -11.15 4.80
C LYS A 85 -16.61 -10.37 4.18
N ALA A 86 -16.91 -9.52 3.20
CA ALA A 86 -15.93 -8.63 2.57
C ALA A 86 -15.33 -7.68 3.61
N GLU A 87 -16.17 -7.07 4.46
CA GLU A 87 -15.69 -6.18 5.52
C GLU A 87 -14.86 -6.91 6.57
N LYS A 88 -15.26 -8.13 6.95
CA LYS A 88 -14.47 -8.99 7.84
C LYS A 88 -13.12 -9.35 7.24
N LEU A 89 -13.06 -9.63 5.93
CA LEU A 89 -11.82 -9.91 5.21
C LEU A 89 -10.94 -8.66 5.14
N ARG A 90 -11.51 -7.51 4.79
CA ARG A 90 -10.84 -6.20 4.76
C ARG A 90 -10.13 -5.93 6.08
N ARG A 91 -10.85 -6.07 7.20
CA ARG A 91 -10.29 -5.88 8.55
C ARG A 91 -9.19 -6.87 8.93
N LYS A 92 -9.23 -8.09 8.38
CA LYS A 92 -8.23 -9.13 8.60
C LYS A 92 -6.96 -8.89 7.78
N MET A 93 -7.10 -8.38 6.56
CA MET A 93 -5.98 -8.08 5.66
C MET A 93 -5.34 -6.72 5.95
N ASN A 94 -6.06 -5.81 6.60
CA ASN A 94 -5.54 -4.49 6.93
C ASN A 94 -4.34 -4.60 7.88
N ARG A 95 -3.20 -4.05 7.46
CA ARG A 95 -1.99 -4.01 8.29
C ARG A 95 -2.21 -3.01 9.41
N VAL A 96 -1.88 -3.44 10.63
CA VAL A 96 -1.97 -2.59 11.82
C VAL A 96 -0.56 -2.33 12.32
N THR A 97 -0.23 -1.06 12.49
CA THR A 97 1.01 -0.61 13.12
C THR A 97 0.75 -0.23 14.58
N VAL A 98 1.80 -0.14 15.39
CA VAL A 98 1.67 0.30 16.78
C VAL A 98 1.10 1.72 16.85
N SER A 99 1.44 2.58 15.89
CA SER A 99 0.94 3.95 15.81
C SER A 99 -0.57 4.03 15.66
N ASP A 100 -1.20 3.06 14.98
CA ASP A 100 -2.64 3.07 14.73
C ASP A 100 -3.49 2.78 15.99
N VAL A 101 -2.86 2.22 17.02
CA VAL A 101 -3.53 1.84 18.29
C VAL A 101 -3.00 2.61 19.49
N LEU A 102 -2.02 3.48 19.28
CA LEU A 102 -1.34 4.26 20.31
C LEU A 102 -2.03 5.61 20.47
N GLU A 103 -2.34 5.99 21.71
CA GLU A 103 -2.92 7.28 22.04
C GLU A 103 -1.83 8.32 22.26
N LYS A 104 -0.86 8.00 23.13
CA LYS A 104 0.27 8.88 23.44
C LYS A 104 1.43 8.13 24.05
N ILE A 105 2.61 8.74 23.99
CA ILE A 105 3.81 8.28 24.69
C ILE A 105 4.27 9.41 25.59
N ASP A 106 4.24 9.20 26.90
CA ASP A 106 4.82 10.13 27.86
C ASP A 106 6.25 9.66 28.17
N VAL A 107 7.24 10.55 28.01
CA VAL A 107 8.65 10.26 28.31
C VAL A 107 9.11 11.18 29.42
N SER A 108 9.57 10.60 30.54
CA SER A 108 10.19 11.34 31.64
C SER A 108 11.64 10.90 31.83
N CYS A 109 12.52 11.87 32.10
CA CYS A 109 13.93 11.65 32.33
C CYS A 109 14.30 12.17 33.72
N GLU A 110 14.88 11.31 34.55
CA GLU A 110 15.31 11.62 35.90
C GLU A 110 16.79 11.28 36.05
N ILE A 111 17.58 12.15 36.67
CA ILE A 111 18.97 11.84 37.01
C ILE A 111 18.97 11.19 38.39
N VAL A 112 19.38 9.93 38.45
CA VAL A 112 19.52 9.16 39.70
C VAL A 112 20.99 9.14 40.08
N ILE A 113 21.32 9.45 41.34
CA ILE A 113 22.70 9.69 41.80
C ILE A 113 23.25 8.51 42.64
N HIS A 114 22.47 7.46 42.89
CA HIS A 114 22.91 6.32 43.72
C HIS A 114 22.59 4.96 43.09
N PRO A 115 23.56 4.02 42.99
CA PRO A 115 24.98 4.07 43.41
C PRO A 115 25.93 4.74 42.38
N HIS A 116 25.48 5.03 41.16
CA HIS A 116 26.20 5.82 40.15
C HIS A 116 25.26 6.87 39.53
N ARG A 117 25.83 7.91 38.90
CA ARG A 117 25.04 8.91 38.16
C ARG A 117 24.49 8.28 36.89
N GLU A 118 23.21 7.98 36.89
CA GLU A 118 22.49 7.38 35.77
C GLU A 118 21.35 8.30 35.31
N LEU A 119 21.15 8.37 33.99
CA LEU A 119 19.95 8.98 33.42
C LEU A 119 18.88 7.91 33.29
N LYS A 120 17.88 7.96 34.16
CA LYS A 120 16.72 7.07 34.13
C LYS A 120 15.66 7.65 33.22
N THR A 121 15.42 6.99 32.08
CA THR A 121 14.35 7.35 31.15
C THR A 121 13.16 6.40 31.34
N THR A 122 12.01 6.94 31.72
CA THR A 122 10.75 6.19 31.83
C THR A 122 9.85 6.54 30.65
N MET A 123 9.47 5.52 29.87
CA MET A 123 8.55 5.68 28.73
C MET A 123 7.21 5.01 29.05
N ARG A 124 6.12 5.78 29.06
CA ARG A 124 4.75 5.30 29.27
C ARG A 124 3.99 5.33 27.96
N PHE A 125 3.66 4.15 27.45
CA PHE A 125 2.83 3.98 26.26
C PHE A 125 1.37 3.88 26.67
N SER A 126 0.55 4.86 26.28
CA SER A 126 -0.89 4.86 26.47
C SER A 126 -1.55 4.41 25.18
N PHE A 127 -2.36 3.36 25.23
CA PHE A 127 -3.06 2.80 24.06
C PHE A 127 -4.52 3.21 24.07
N LEU A 128 -5.07 3.37 22.86
CA LEU A 128 -6.49 3.66 22.68
C LEU A 128 -7.37 2.54 23.29
N PRO A 129 -8.55 2.86 23.82
CA PRO A 129 -9.53 1.85 24.20
C PRO A 129 -9.94 0.98 23.00
N HIS A 130 -10.14 -0.33 23.24
CA HIS A 130 -10.54 -1.26 22.18
C HIS A 130 -11.84 -0.86 21.46
N SER A 131 -12.75 -0.15 22.13
CA SER A 131 -13.98 0.37 21.53
C SER A 131 -13.76 1.31 20.34
N GLN A 132 -12.65 2.05 20.32
CA GLN A 132 -12.38 3.07 19.32
C GLN A 132 -11.82 2.49 18.02
N TYR A 133 -11.00 1.45 18.11
CA TYR A 133 -10.33 0.88 16.95
C TYR A 133 -10.88 -0.48 16.50
N LYS A 134 -11.76 -1.12 17.29
CA LYS A 134 -12.42 -2.40 16.94
C LYS A 134 -13.29 -2.35 15.69
N THR A 135 -13.59 -1.18 15.14
CA THR A 135 -14.36 -1.09 13.89
C THR A 135 -13.45 -1.26 12.69
N GLN A 136 -12.22 -0.74 12.77
CA GLN A 136 -11.28 -0.71 11.65
C GLN A 136 -10.29 -1.89 11.70
N TYR A 137 -9.91 -2.34 12.89
CA TYR A 137 -8.89 -3.37 13.08
C TYR A 137 -9.46 -4.56 13.87
N ILE A 138 -8.92 -5.75 13.63
CA ILE A 138 -9.34 -6.99 14.31
C ILE A 138 -8.48 -7.32 15.54
N VAL A 139 -7.44 -6.53 15.80
CA VAL A 139 -6.42 -6.79 16.83
C VAL A 139 -7.01 -6.63 18.23
N LYS A 140 -6.65 -7.53 19.15
CA LYS A 140 -7.03 -7.45 20.57
C LYS A 140 -5.91 -6.83 21.42
N PRO A 141 -6.22 -6.18 22.56
CA PRO A 141 -5.20 -5.62 23.46
C PRO A 141 -4.08 -6.59 23.84
N ALA A 142 -4.41 -7.84 24.16
CA ALA A 142 -3.42 -8.88 24.47
C ALA A 142 -2.41 -9.14 23.33
N GLN A 143 -2.85 -9.03 22.07
CA GLN A 143 -1.97 -9.18 20.90
C GLN A 143 -1.04 -7.97 20.74
N ILE A 144 -1.53 -6.76 21.04
CA ILE A 144 -0.73 -5.53 21.03
C ILE A 144 0.39 -5.65 22.05
N ILE A 145 0.07 -5.99 23.30
CA ILE A 145 1.08 -6.15 24.36
C ILE A 145 2.10 -7.23 24.02
N LYS A 146 1.65 -8.38 23.49
CA LYS A 146 2.55 -9.45 23.02
C LYS A 146 3.48 -8.98 21.90
N HIS A 147 2.99 -8.17 20.96
CA HIS A 147 3.80 -7.60 19.89
C HIS A 147 4.80 -6.57 20.42
N MET A 148 4.36 -5.71 21.35
CA MET A 148 5.22 -4.73 22.01
C MET A 148 6.41 -5.41 22.68
N GLN A 149 6.14 -6.44 23.48
CA GLN A 149 7.16 -7.20 24.20
C GLN A 149 8.12 -7.95 23.26
N LYS A 150 7.60 -8.65 22.26
CA LYS A 150 8.43 -9.56 21.44
C LYS A 150 9.20 -8.86 20.32
N LYS A 151 8.64 -7.81 19.74
CA LYS A 151 9.19 -7.20 18.52
C LYS A 151 9.52 -5.73 18.70
N PHE A 152 8.55 -4.91 19.12
CA PHE A 152 8.71 -3.46 19.16
C PHE A 152 9.87 -3.02 20.08
N PHE A 153 9.89 -3.48 21.34
CA PHE A 153 10.95 -3.08 22.27
C PHE A 153 12.33 -3.56 21.83
N ASN A 154 12.43 -4.74 21.23
CA ASN A 154 13.70 -5.25 20.69
C ASN A 154 14.23 -4.34 19.56
N GLU A 155 13.35 -3.93 18.64
CA GLU A 155 13.71 -3.01 17.55
C GLU A 155 14.02 -1.60 18.07
N MET A 156 13.26 -1.12 19.05
CA MET A 156 13.47 0.18 19.70
C MET A 156 14.82 0.24 20.41
N PHE A 157 15.12 -0.70 21.31
CA PHE A 157 16.40 -0.75 22.03
C PHE A 157 17.59 -1.01 21.12
N SER A 158 17.40 -1.76 20.02
CA SER A 158 18.42 -1.89 18.98
C SER A 158 18.72 -0.53 18.32
N THR A 159 17.68 0.24 18.00
CA THR A 159 17.84 1.57 17.38
C THR A 159 18.50 2.57 18.33
N ILE A 160 18.08 2.62 19.60
CA ILE A 160 18.71 3.47 20.62
C ILE A 160 20.20 3.15 20.75
N ARG A 161 20.56 1.87 20.83
CA ARG A 161 21.98 1.44 20.88
C ARG A 161 22.77 1.82 19.64
N LYS A 162 22.15 1.84 18.46
CA LYS A 162 22.81 2.29 17.23
C LYS A 162 23.09 3.80 17.28
N GLN A 163 22.10 4.61 17.66
CA GLN A 163 22.27 6.07 17.79
C GLN A 163 23.33 6.44 18.85
N ALA A 164 23.33 5.76 19.99
CA ALA A 164 24.31 5.99 21.05
C ALA A 164 25.76 5.61 20.67
N LYS A 165 25.97 4.84 19.59
CA LYS A 165 27.31 4.52 19.06
C LYS A 165 27.78 5.49 17.98
N THR A 166 26.85 6.21 17.36
CA THR A 166 27.13 7.19 16.30
C THR A 166 27.36 8.59 16.87
N THR A 167 26.97 8.81 18.12
CA THR A 167 27.20 10.03 18.91
C THR A 167 28.37 9.81 19.84
#